data_AF-A0A845M0A1-F1
#
_entry.id   AF-A0A845M0A1-F1
#
_cell.length_a   1.000
_cell.length_b   1.000
_cell.length_c   1.000
_cell.angle_alpha   90.00
_cell.angle_beta   90.00
_cell.angle_gamma   90.00
#
_symmetry.space_group_name_H-M   'P 1'
#
loop_
_entity.id
_entity.type
_entity.pdbx_description
1 polymer ?
#
loop_
_entity_poly.entity_id
_entity_poly.type
_entity_poly.pdbx_seq_one_letter_code
_entity_poly.pdbx_strand_id
1 'polypeptide(L)'
;MGRSDETDRNAVMLEDVFSAARDEAPVPSQALLGRIMADADDVTRARDAARAAPVRRRGAFAAIAAAIGGWPAVAGMATAAGAGVWIGVAQPPALSTLTGTMLTGTTAQYQLEEFAPGYAALVSFEEELAE
;
A
#
# COMPACT_ATOMS: atom_id res chain seq x y z
N MET A 1 -16.86 25.96 -2.41
CA MET A 1 -16.52 26.36 -3.79
C MET A 1 -15.30 27.29 -3.88
N GLY A 2 -14.40 27.38 -2.87
CA GLY A 2 -13.34 28.43 -2.85
C GLY A 2 -11.88 27.96 -2.96
N ARG A 3 -11.59 26.67 -2.71
CA ARG A 3 -10.20 26.18 -2.63
C ARG A 3 -9.59 25.82 -3.99
N SER A 4 -10.39 25.31 -4.92
CA SER A 4 -9.94 24.98 -6.28
C SER A 4 -9.55 26.26 -7.06
N ASP A 5 -10.32 27.33 -6.90
CA ASP A 5 -10.08 28.63 -7.55
C ASP A 5 -8.82 29.36 -7.02
N GLU A 6 -8.41 29.07 -5.79
CA GLU A 6 -7.14 29.56 -5.23
C GLU A 6 -5.95 28.76 -5.78
N THR A 7 -6.07 27.42 -5.86
CA THR A 7 -5.05 26.56 -6.45
C THR A 7 -4.81 26.89 -7.92
N ASP A 8 -5.86 27.12 -8.71
CA ASP A 8 -5.75 27.44 -10.12
C ASP A 8 -5.08 28.79 -10.35
N ARG A 9 -5.44 29.81 -9.57
CA ARG A 9 -4.76 31.12 -9.62
C ARG A 9 -3.28 31.04 -9.21
N ASN A 10 -2.96 30.24 -8.21
CA ASN A 10 -1.57 30.01 -7.81
C ASN A 10 -0.78 29.25 -8.87
N ALA A 11 -1.40 28.27 -9.55
CA ALA A 11 -0.76 27.54 -10.65
C ALA A 11 -0.42 28.46 -11.82
N VAL A 12 -1.33 29.38 -12.17
CA VAL A 12 -1.09 30.40 -13.22
C VAL A 12 0.04 31.35 -12.82
N MET A 13 -0.02 31.91 -11.60
CA MET A 13 1.05 32.79 -11.08
C MET A 13 2.42 32.09 -11.05
N LEU A 14 2.45 30.81 -10.69
CA LEU A 14 3.67 30.04 -10.61
C LEU A 14 4.25 29.76 -12.01
N GLU A 15 3.38 29.47 -12.98
CA GLU A 15 3.81 29.28 -14.37
C GLU A 15 4.41 30.56 -14.96
N ASP A 16 3.82 31.73 -14.67
CA ASP A 16 4.36 33.02 -15.09
C ASP A 16 5.77 33.28 -14.53
N VAL A 17 5.97 33.01 -13.23
CA VAL A 17 7.28 33.13 -12.56
C VAL A 17 8.29 32.14 -13.16
N PHE A 18 7.90 30.90 -13.43
CA PHE A 18 8.78 29.92 -14.05
C PHE A 18 9.11 30.24 -15.50
N SER A 19 8.17 30.83 -16.25
CA SER A 19 8.43 31.28 -17.62
C SER A 19 9.49 32.37 -17.63
N ALA A 20 9.35 33.39 -16.77
CA ALA A 20 10.34 34.45 -16.64
C ALA A 20 11.73 33.90 -16.24
N ALA A 21 11.77 32.95 -15.30
CA ALA A 21 13.02 32.34 -14.86
C ALA A 21 13.72 31.50 -15.94
N ARG A 22 12.96 30.89 -16.88
CA ARG A 22 13.53 30.17 -18.02
C ARG A 22 14.20 31.09 -19.03
N ASP A 23 13.60 32.25 -19.28
CA ASP A 23 14.13 33.22 -20.24
C ASP A 23 15.42 33.90 -19.74
N GLU A 24 15.54 34.08 -18.42
CA GLU A 24 16.72 34.68 -17.78
C GLU A 24 17.75 33.64 -17.31
N ALA A 25 17.59 32.37 -17.69
CA ALA A 25 18.47 31.30 -17.24
C ALA A 25 19.93 31.55 -17.69
N PRO A 26 20.90 31.66 -16.76
CA PRO A 26 22.29 31.88 -17.12
C PRO A 26 22.84 30.66 -17.86
N VAL A 27 23.51 30.91 -18.99
CA VAL A 27 24.14 29.84 -19.77
C VAL A 27 25.32 29.28 -18.96
N PRO A 28 25.35 27.97 -18.64
CA PRO A 28 26.43 27.37 -17.88
C PRO A 28 27.74 27.43 -18.68
N SER A 29 28.86 27.63 -17.98
CA SER A 29 30.18 27.67 -18.62
C SER A 29 30.54 26.29 -19.19
N GLN A 30 31.26 26.26 -20.32
CA GLN A 30 31.72 25.00 -20.90
C GLN A 30 32.61 24.19 -19.95
N ALA A 31 33.40 24.87 -19.11
CA ALA A 31 34.23 24.21 -18.09
C ALA A 31 33.38 23.47 -17.04
N LEU A 32 32.24 24.06 -16.63
CA LEU A 32 31.30 23.39 -15.72
C LEU A 32 30.65 22.18 -16.38
N LEU A 33 30.18 22.33 -17.62
CA LEU A 33 29.58 21.21 -18.38
C LEU A 33 30.59 20.06 -18.55
N GLY A 34 31.84 20.36 -18.88
CA GLY A 34 32.90 19.35 -18.96
C GLY A 34 33.12 18.59 -17.64
N ARG A 35 33.07 19.28 -16.50
CA ARG A 35 33.14 18.65 -15.18
C ARG A 35 31.91 17.79 -14.87
N ILE A 36 30.72 18.25 -15.22
CA ILE A 36 29.48 17.48 -15.06
C ILE A 36 29.53 16.20 -15.89
N MET A 37 30.03 16.26 -17.13
CA MET A 37 30.17 15.07 -17.97
C MET A 37 31.19 14.08 -17.41
N ALA A 38 32.32 14.57 -16.90
CA ALA A 38 33.31 13.72 -16.22
C ALA A 38 32.74 13.04 -14.96
N ASP A 39 32.01 13.79 -14.14
CA ASP A 39 31.35 13.25 -12.94
C ASP A 39 30.26 12.23 -13.31
N ALA A 40 29.46 12.51 -14.33
CA ALA A 40 28.43 11.60 -14.82
C ALA A 40 29.03 10.27 -15.32
N ASP A 41 30.16 10.33 -16.02
CA ASP A 41 30.92 9.16 -16.45
C ASP A 41 31.40 8.33 -15.25
N ASP A 42 31.95 8.98 -14.22
CA ASP A 42 32.44 8.30 -13.03
C ASP A 42 31.32 7.64 -12.23
N VAL A 43 30.17 8.32 -12.08
CA VAL A 43 28.97 7.75 -11.47
C VAL A 43 28.43 6.58 -12.29
N THR A 44 28.45 6.67 -13.62
CA THR A 44 28.02 5.59 -14.51
C THR A 44 28.91 4.36 -14.35
N ARG A 45 30.24 4.54 -14.37
CA ARG A 45 31.21 3.47 -14.10
C ARG A 45 31.03 2.85 -12.72
N ALA A 46 30.79 3.66 -11.70
CA ALA A 46 30.55 3.18 -10.33
C ALA A 46 29.26 2.34 -10.24
N ARG A 47 28.18 2.76 -10.92
CA ARG A 47 26.92 1.99 -10.99
C ARG A 47 27.10 0.68 -11.75
N ASP A 48 27.84 0.69 -12.86
CA ASP A 48 28.12 -0.52 -13.62
C ASP A 48 28.98 -1.51 -12.82
N ALA A 49 29.98 -1.01 -12.09
CA ALA A 49 30.77 -1.83 -11.17
C ALA A 49 29.91 -2.42 -10.04
N ALA A 50 28.97 -1.64 -9.47
CA ALA A 50 28.02 -2.12 -8.46
C ALA A 50 27.03 -3.16 -9.03
N ARG A 51 26.66 -3.06 -10.32
CA ARG A 51 25.83 -4.04 -11.01
C ARG A 51 26.60 -5.31 -11.37
N ALA A 52 27.89 -5.19 -11.65
CA ALA A 52 28.79 -6.31 -11.91
C ALA A 52 29.16 -7.11 -10.65
N ALA A 53 28.88 -6.57 -9.45
CA ALA A 53 28.95 -7.36 -8.24
C ALA A 53 28.04 -8.61 -8.39
N PRO A 54 28.53 -9.82 -8.07
CA PRO A 54 27.77 -11.04 -8.28
C PRO A 54 26.45 -10.92 -7.53
N VAL A 55 25.35 -10.80 -8.27
CA VAL A 55 24.01 -10.78 -7.71
C VAL A 55 23.84 -12.15 -7.05
N ARG A 56 23.99 -12.19 -5.71
CA ARG A 56 23.52 -13.32 -4.90
C ARG A 56 22.15 -13.65 -5.44
N ARG A 57 21.94 -14.90 -5.90
CA ARG A 57 20.69 -15.36 -6.49
C ARG A 57 19.54 -14.89 -5.60
N ARG A 58 18.89 -13.79 -5.99
CA ARG A 58 17.77 -13.21 -5.27
C ARG A 58 16.65 -14.24 -5.38
N GLY A 59 16.09 -14.65 -4.25
CA GLY A 59 14.95 -15.57 -4.25
C GLY A 59 13.81 -15.03 -5.11
N ALA A 60 12.92 -15.90 -5.59
CA ALA A 60 11.85 -15.52 -6.53
C ALA A 60 11.03 -14.29 -6.07
N PHE A 61 10.73 -14.20 -4.77
CA PHE A 61 10.06 -13.05 -4.16
C PHE A 61 10.85 -11.74 -4.25
N ALA A 62 12.17 -11.77 -4.11
CA ALA A 62 13.02 -10.59 -4.24
C ALA A 62 13.14 -10.13 -5.70
N ALA A 63 13.03 -11.04 -6.66
CA ALA A 63 12.96 -10.70 -8.08
C ALA A 63 11.61 -10.05 -8.44
N ILE A 64 10.50 -10.56 -7.90
CA ILE A 64 9.17 -9.97 -8.06
C ILE A 64 9.11 -8.58 -7.41
N ALA A 65 9.61 -8.43 -6.19
CA ALA A 65 9.67 -7.13 -5.52
C ALA A 65 10.54 -6.13 -6.30
N ALA A 66 11.68 -6.55 -6.85
CA ALA A 66 12.52 -5.69 -7.69
C ALA A 66 11.83 -5.30 -9.00
N ALA A 67 11.05 -6.20 -9.61
CA ALA A 67 10.30 -5.93 -10.84
C ALA A 67 9.15 -4.93 -10.64
N ILE A 68 8.55 -4.88 -9.44
CA ILE A 68 7.40 -4.02 -9.13
C ILE A 68 7.85 -2.64 -8.58
N GLY A 69 9.15 -2.41 -8.36
CA GLY A 69 9.68 -1.10 -7.91
C GLY A 69 10.51 -1.14 -6.62
N GLY A 70 10.85 -2.33 -6.13
CA GLY A 70 11.70 -2.55 -4.96
C GLY A 70 10.96 -2.38 -3.63
N TRP A 71 11.72 -2.09 -2.57
CA TRP A 71 11.21 -1.90 -1.21
C TRP A 71 10.08 -0.84 -1.08
N PRO A 72 10.09 0.30 -1.81
CA PRO A 72 8.99 1.27 -1.75
C PRO A 72 7.64 0.68 -2.19
N ALA A 73 7.63 -0.15 -3.22
CA ALA A 73 6.42 -0.81 -3.71
C ALA A 73 5.87 -1.80 -2.67
N VAL A 74 6.75 -2.56 -2.00
CA VAL A 74 6.36 -3.49 -0.94
C VAL A 74 5.80 -2.75 0.27
N ALA A 75 6.41 -1.63 0.67
CA ALA A 75 5.91 -0.79 1.75
C ALA A 75 4.51 -0.25 1.43
N GLY A 76 4.28 0.24 0.22
CA GLY A 76 2.95 0.69 -0.22
C GLY A 76 1.91 -0.42 -0.22
N MET A 77 2.26 -1.62 -0.69
CA MET A 77 1.38 -2.79 -0.65
C MET A 77 1.00 -3.20 0.78
N ALA A 78 1.96 -3.18 1.70
CA ALA A 78 1.72 -3.48 3.12
C ALA A 78 0.80 -2.42 3.77
N THR A 79 1.02 -1.13 3.48
CA THR A 79 0.14 -0.06 3.95
C THR A 79 -1.27 -0.18 3.38
N ALA A 80 -1.42 -0.51 2.09
CA ALA A 80 -2.72 -0.72 1.47
C ALA A 80 -3.47 -1.92 2.08
N ALA A 81 -2.76 -3.03 2.36
CA ALA A 81 -3.31 -4.18 3.06
C ALA A 81 -3.76 -3.81 4.49
N GLY A 82 -2.92 -3.08 5.23
CA GLY A 82 -3.26 -2.59 6.58
C GLY A 82 -4.47 -1.64 6.57
N ALA A 83 -4.55 -0.74 5.59
CA ALA A 83 -5.70 0.13 5.40
C ALA A 83 -6.98 -0.66 5.08
N GLY A 84 -6.88 -1.70 4.24
CA GLY A 84 -7.99 -2.62 3.96
C GLY A 84 -8.50 -3.33 5.21
N VAL A 85 -7.59 -3.83 6.07
CA VAL A 85 -7.95 -4.44 7.36
C VAL A 85 -8.61 -3.44 8.29
N TRP A 86 -8.04 -2.23 8.41
CA TRP A 86 -8.59 -1.15 9.24
C TRP A 86 -10.02 -0.78 8.83
N ILE A 87 -10.24 -0.60 7.52
CA ILE A 87 -11.56 -0.29 6.95
C ILE A 87 -12.52 -1.47 7.16
N GLY A 88 -12.06 -2.71 7.01
CA GLY A 88 -12.87 -3.90 7.15
C GLY A 88 -13.34 -4.18 8.58
N VAL A 89 -12.51 -3.89 9.59
CA VAL A 89 -12.87 -4.08 11.01
C VAL A 89 -13.82 -2.98 11.50
N ALA A 90 -13.70 -1.76 10.99
CA ALA A 90 -14.56 -0.64 11.34
C ALA A 90 -15.85 -0.62 10.51
N GLN A 91 -16.61 -1.71 10.48
CA GLN A 91 -17.91 -1.71 9.79
C GLN A 91 -18.89 -0.75 10.51
N PRO A 92 -19.40 0.30 9.83
CA PRO A 92 -20.46 1.13 10.36
C PRO A 92 -21.75 0.30 10.53
N PRO A 93 -22.61 0.61 11.52
CA PRO A 93 -23.86 -0.14 11.76
C PRO A 93 -24.83 -0.12 10.56
N ALA A 94 -24.65 0.81 9.61
CA ALA A 94 -25.40 0.84 8.36
C ALA A 94 -25.02 -0.31 7.41
N LEU A 95 -23.76 -0.76 7.41
CA LEU A 95 -23.31 -1.86 6.55
C LEU A 95 -23.76 -3.22 7.10
N SER A 96 -23.82 -3.42 8.41
CA SER A 96 -24.33 -4.65 9.03
C SER A 96 -25.79 -4.92 8.70
N THR A 97 -26.60 -3.86 8.62
CA THR A 97 -28.02 -3.97 8.23
C THR A 97 -28.17 -4.32 6.75
N LEU A 98 -27.37 -3.70 5.87
CA LEU A 98 -27.36 -3.99 4.43
C LEU A 98 -26.83 -5.40 4.12
N THR A 99 -25.76 -5.86 4.79
CA THR A 99 -25.27 -7.23 4.62
C THR A 99 -26.29 -8.25 5.15
N GLY A 100 -26.93 -7.97 6.30
CA GLY A 100 -27.97 -8.83 6.85
C GLY A 100 -29.26 -8.89 6.03
N THR A 101 -29.61 -7.83 5.29
CA THR A 101 -30.83 -7.81 4.45
C THR A 101 -30.60 -8.20 2.99
N MET A 102 -29.43 -7.91 2.40
CA MET A 102 -29.13 -8.24 1.01
C MET A 102 -28.27 -9.50 0.82
N LEU A 103 -27.32 -9.81 1.70
CA LEU A 103 -26.52 -11.05 1.58
C LEU A 103 -27.16 -12.24 2.31
N THR A 104 -27.83 -12.01 3.44
CA THR A 104 -28.57 -13.06 4.18
C THR A 104 -30.05 -13.10 3.76
N GLY A 105 -30.32 -12.88 2.47
CA GLY A 105 -31.62 -13.17 1.91
C GLY A 105 -31.92 -14.65 2.10
N THR A 106 -33.01 -14.94 2.81
CA THR A 106 -33.49 -16.28 3.20
C THR A 106 -32.81 -16.84 4.46
N THR A 107 -33.39 -16.48 5.62
CA THR A 107 -33.47 -17.32 6.82
C THR A 107 -32.31 -18.29 7.05
N ALA A 108 -31.12 -17.77 7.34
CA ALA A 108 -30.19 -18.54 8.17
C ALA A 108 -30.77 -18.55 9.59
N GLN A 109 -31.75 -19.43 9.84
CA GLN A 109 -32.00 -19.90 11.18
C GLN A 109 -30.66 -20.43 11.67
N TYR A 110 -30.04 -19.73 12.62
CA TYR A 110 -28.96 -20.28 13.41
C TYR A 110 -29.56 -21.45 14.20
N GLN A 111 -29.68 -22.61 13.57
CA GLN A 111 -29.73 -23.86 14.31
C GLN A 111 -28.35 -23.95 14.95
N LEU A 112 -28.31 -23.70 16.26
CA LEU A 112 -27.18 -24.09 17.09
C LEU A 112 -27.10 -25.61 17.00
N GLU A 113 -26.46 -26.12 15.94
CA GLU A 113 -26.13 -27.52 15.83
C GLU A 113 -25.04 -27.78 16.88
N GLU A 114 -25.37 -28.61 17.86
CA GLU A 114 -24.47 -28.99 18.95
C GLU A 114 -23.27 -29.74 18.34
N PHE A 115 -22.17 -29.02 18.10
CA PHE A 115 -20.98 -29.54 17.43
C PHE A 115 -20.13 -30.49 18.30
N ALA A 116 -20.58 -30.86 19.51
CA ALA A 116 -19.90 -31.84 20.36
C ALA A 116 -20.90 -32.64 21.20
N PRO A 117 -20.93 -33.99 21.12
CA PRO A 117 -21.65 -34.80 22.08
C PRO A 117 -20.86 -34.76 23.39
N GLY A 118 -21.25 -33.88 24.30
CA GLY A 118 -20.47 -33.70 25.53
C GLY A 118 -21.23 -33.01 26.64
N TYR A 119 -21.92 -31.91 26.36
CA TYR A 119 -22.56 -31.14 27.43
C TYR A 119 -23.81 -31.84 27.97
N ALA A 120 -24.69 -32.33 27.10
CA ALA A 120 -25.85 -33.13 27.53
C ALA A 120 -25.42 -34.45 28.21
N ALA A 121 -24.34 -35.07 27.70
CA ALA A 121 -23.82 -36.32 28.25
C ALA A 121 -23.24 -36.14 29.67
N LEU A 122 -22.50 -35.05 29.91
CA LEU A 122 -21.94 -34.75 31.23
C LEU A 122 -23.03 -34.48 32.28
N VAL A 123 -24.11 -33.79 31.89
CA VAL A 123 -25.25 -33.54 32.79
C VAL A 123 -25.95 -34.84 33.16
N SER A 124 -26.15 -35.76 32.21
CA SER A 124 -26.72 -37.08 32.53
C SER A 124 -25.82 -37.95 33.41
N PHE A 125 -24.48 -37.84 33.25
CA PHE A 125 -23.53 -38.54 34.12
C PHE A 125 -23.53 -37.98 35.56
N GLU A 126 -23.73 -36.68 35.75
CA GLU A 126 -23.88 -36.09 37.09
C GLU A 126 -25.19 -36.51 37.75
N GLU A 127 -26.28 -36.64 36.99
CA GLU A 127 -27.57 -37.11 37.50
C GLU A 127 -27.49 -38.56 37.98
N GLU A 128 -26.78 -39.43 37.26
CA GLU A 128 -26.59 -40.84 37.63
C GLU A 128 -25.64 -41.04 38.83
N LEU A 129 -24.81 -40.05 39.17
CA LEU A 129 -23.98 -40.06 40.39
C LEU A 129 -24.67 -39.42 41.60
N ALA A 130 -25.83 -38.78 41.40
CA ALA A 130 -26.60 -38.13 42.45
C ALA A 130 -27.75 -39.00 43.00
N GLU A 131 -27.92 -40.24 42.51
CA GLU A 131 -28.82 -41.27 43.04
C GLU A 131 -28.04 -42.34 43.83
#